data_AF-A0A349AL28-F1
#
_entry.id   AF-A0A349AL28-F1
#
_cell.length_a   1.000
_cell.length_b   1.000
_cell.length_c   1.000
_cell.angle_alpha   90.00
_cell.angle_beta   90.00
_cell.angle_gamma   90.00
#
_symmetry.space_group_name_H-M   'P 1'
#
loop_
_entity.id
_entity.type
_entity.pdbx_description
1 polymer ?
#
loop_
_entity_poly.entity_id
_entity_poly.type
_entity_poly.pdbx_seq_one_letter_code
_entity_poly.pdbx_strand_id
1 'polypeptide(L)'
;MIIDSYRVNAFTHLSEDMCVKIVDILQKEYGEIGHFRIEDDEVSFQVYKWCYEAAEQIVKSTDSSIKLKLVDKFDGPYYSLAYKIALYSV
;
A
#
# COMPACT_ATOMS: atom_id res chain seq x y z
N MET A 1 -17.69 -5.33 3.66
CA MET A 1 -16.83 -5.63 2.51
C MET A 1 -15.71 -6.51 3.05
N ILE A 2 -15.67 -7.75 2.57
CA ILE A 2 -14.95 -8.85 3.21
C ILE A 2 -13.47 -8.76 2.83
N ILE A 3 -12.61 -8.51 3.81
CA ILE A 3 -11.15 -8.66 3.74
C ILE A 3 -10.82 -10.09 4.24
N ASP A 4 -11.41 -11.15 3.67
CA ASP A 4 -11.22 -12.53 4.22
C ASP A 4 -10.01 -13.29 3.67
N SER A 5 -9.28 -12.77 2.68
CA SER A 5 -8.21 -13.55 2.03
C SER A 5 -6.82 -12.95 2.14
N TYR A 6 -6.67 -11.74 2.70
CA TYR A 6 -5.36 -11.14 2.95
C TYR A 6 -5.04 -11.22 4.44
N ARG A 7 -4.13 -12.13 4.83
CA ARG A 7 -3.47 -12.04 6.13
C ARG A 7 -2.63 -10.77 6.16
N VAL A 8 -3.23 -9.66 6.58
CA VAL A 8 -2.53 -8.41 6.82
C VAL A 8 -1.59 -8.63 8.00
N ASN A 9 -0.30 -8.72 7.73
CA ASN A 9 0.72 -8.71 8.78
C ASN A 9 1.03 -7.26 9.13
N ALA A 10 0.29 -6.72 10.10
CA ALA A 10 0.47 -5.37 10.61
C ALA A 10 1.34 -5.40 11.89
N PHE A 11 2.50 -4.75 11.83
CA PHE A 11 3.37 -4.49 12.98
C PHE A 11 3.49 -2.98 13.16
N THR A 12 2.41 -2.35 13.61
CA THR A 12 2.24 -0.88 13.55
C THR A 12 1.42 -0.36 14.72
N HIS A 13 1.69 0.88 15.12
CA HIS A 13 0.92 1.70 16.06
C HIS A 13 -0.19 2.50 15.35
N LEU A 14 -0.32 2.38 14.03
CA LEU A 14 -1.42 2.96 13.27
C LEU A 14 -2.76 2.39 13.74
N SER A 15 -3.79 3.23 13.73
CA SER A 15 -5.15 2.77 14.00
C SER A 15 -5.64 1.85 12.88
N GLU A 16 -6.55 0.93 13.21
CA GLU A 16 -7.16 0.03 12.23
C GLU A 16 -7.79 0.79 11.05
N ASP A 17 -8.45 1.92 11.32
CA ASP A 17 -9.02 2.81 10.29
C ASP A 17 -7.95 3.30 9.29
N MET A 18 -6.75 3.64 9.77
CA MET A 18 -5.66 4.07 8.89
C MET A 18 -5.11 2.92 8.06
N CYS A 19 -4.95 1.74 8.66
CA CYS A 19 -4.55 0.53 7.93
C CYS A 19 -5.55 0.20 6.81
N VAL A 20 -6.85 0.28 7.10
CA VAL A 20 -7.91 0.05 6.10
C VAL A 20 -7.85 1.09 4.99
N LYS A 21 -7.65 2.38 5.31
CA LYS A 21 -7.50 3.43 4.29
C LYS A 21 -6.29 3.19 3.39
N ILE A 22 -5.15 2.80 3.96
CA ILE A 22 -3.94 2.47 3.18
C ILE A 22 -4.24 1.32 2.21
N VAL A 23 -4.89 0.26 2.68
CA VAL A 23 -5.28 -0.88 1.82
C VAL A 23 -6.24 -0.43 0.72
N ASP A 24 -7.27 0.36 1.03
CA ASP A 24 -8.24 0.84 0.03
C ASP A 24 -7.58 1.69 -1.06
N ILE A 25 -6.66 2.58 -0.69
CA ILE A 25 -5.88 3.38 -1.64
C ILE A 25 -5.07 2.46 -2.56
N LEU A 26 -4.37 1.49 -1.99
CA LEU A 26 -3.52 0.58 -2.75
C LEU A 26 -4.35 -0.34 -3.65
N GLN A 27 -5.51 -0.83 -3.21
CA GLN A 27 -6.39 -1.65 -4.05
C GLN A 27 -7.05 -0.84 -5.17
N LYS A 28 -7.36 0.44 -4.94
CA LYS A 28 -7.88 1.32 -6.00
C LYS A 28 -6.83 1.60 -7.07
N GLU A 29 -5.58 1.81 -6.67
CA GLU A 29 -4.49 2.11 -7.59
C GLU A 29 -3.96 0.84 -8.27
N TYR A 30 -3.74 -0.21 -7.48
CA TYR A 30 -3.02 -1.43 -7.88
C TYR A 30 -3.89 -2.68 -8.04
N GLY A 31 -5.20 -2.58 -7.84
CA GLY A 31 -6.11 -3.71 -7.97
C GLY A 31 -5.80 -4.82 -6.96
N GLU A 32 -5.42 -5.99 -7.46
CA GLU A 32 -5.07 -7.14 -6.62
C GLU A 32 -3.63 -7.03 -6.11
N ILE A 33 -3.48 -6.90 -4.79
CA ILE A 33 -2.19 -6.80 -4.11
C ILE A 33 -1.87 -8.10 -3.35
N GLY A 34 -0.69 -8.68 -3.58
CA GLY A 34 -0.20 -9.86 -2.88
C GLY A 34 0.80 -9.51 -1.76
N HIS A 35 1.12 -10.48 -0.90
CA HIS A 35 2.18 -10.40 0.12
C HIS A 35 2.30 -9.02 0.81
N PHE A 36 1.22 -8.65 1.49
CA PHE A 36 1.04 -7.31 2.07
C PHE A 36 1.58 -7.21 3.50
N ARG A 37 2.28 -6.10 3.79
CA ARG A 37 2.78 -5.75 5.13
C ARG A 37 2.63 -4.25 5.38
N ILE A 38 2.17 -3.88 6.58
CA ILE A 38 2.17 -2.50 7.08
C ILE A 38 3.03 -2.42 8.34
N GLU A 39 3.87 -1.41 8.41
CA GLU A 39 4.64 -0.99 9.58
C GLU A 39 4.25 0.44 10.00
N ASP A 40 4.96 1.06 10.94
CA ASP A 40 4.64 2.41 11.45
C ASP A 40 4.70 3.50 10.38
N ASP A 41 5.69 3.42 9.48
CA ASP A 41 5.93 4.45 8.48
C ASP A 41 6.12 3.89 7.06
N GLU A 42 5.89 2.59 6.85
CA GLU A 42 6.05 1.94 5.55
C GLU A 42 4.92 0.93 5.28
N VAL A 43 4.56 0.81 4.01
CA VAL A 43 3.73 -0.28 3.48
C VAL A 43 4.43 -0.94 2.32
N SER A 44 4.46 -2.27 2.31
CA SER A 44 5.03 -3.07 1.23
C SER A 44 4.05 -4.12 0.73
N PHE A 45 4.07 -4.34 -0.58
CA PHE A 45 3.16 -5.26 -1.25
C PHE A 45 3.70 -5.70 -2.61
N GLN A 46 3.10 -6.75 -3.16
CA GLN A 46 3.44 -7.28 -4.47
C GLN A 46 2.31 -7.04 -5.46
N VAL A 47 2.67 -6.65 -6.68
CA VAL A 47 1.75 -6.57 -7.81
C VAL A 47 2.29 -7.37 -8.98
N TYR A 48 1.37 -7.92 -9.77
CA TYR A 48 1.73 -8.65 -10.96
C TYR A 48 2.24 -7.72 -12.06
N LYS A 49 3.40 -8.03 -12.63
CA LYS A 49 4.03 -7.22 -13.69
C LYS A 49 3.17 -7.03 -14.94
N TRP A 50 2.34 -8.01 -15.29
CA TRP A 50 1.47 -7.95 -16.47
C TRP A 50 0.29 -6.98 -16.30
N CYS A 51 -0.03 -6.57 -15.07
CA CYS A 51 -1.11 -5.63 -14.78
C CYS A 51 -0.63 -4.18 -14.63
N TYR A 52 0.68 -3.95 -14.47
CA TYR A 52 1.24 -2.64 -14.17
C TYR A 52 2.51 -2.40 -14.99
N GLU A 53 2.51 -1.38 -15.84
CA GLU A 53 3.71 -1.00 -16.60
C GLU A 53 4.71 -0.24 -15.72
N ALA A 54 4.21 0.59 -14.80
CA ALA A 54 5.01 1.39 -13.87
C ALA A 54 4.31 1.56 -12.51
N ALA A 55 5.11 1.74 -11.45
CA ALA A 55 4.61 2.10 -10.12
C ALA A 55 4.63 3.63 -9.97
N GLU A 56 3.56 4.18 -9.40
CA GLU A 56 3.42 5.62 -9.20
C GLU A 56 4.38 6.11 -8.12
N GLN A 57 5.08 7.21 -8.35
CA GLN A 57 6.01 7.71 -7.33
C GLN A 57 5.28 8.19 -6.07
N ILE A 58 4.04 8.66 -6.23
CA ILE A 58 3.22 9.23 -5.16
C ILE A 58 1.78 8.78 -5.35
N VAL A 59 1.22 8.12 -4.34
CA VAL A 59 -0.22 7.82 -4.25
C VAL A 59 -0.81 8.63 -3.10
N LYS A 60 -2.01 9.18 -3.28
CA LYS A 60 -2.69 10.00 -2.26
C LYS A 60 -4.08 9.46 -2.00
N SER A 61 -4.51 9.57 -0.75
CA SER A 61 -5.92 9.38 -0.41
C SER A 61 -6.78 10.50 -1.01
N THR A 62 -8.04 10.20 -1.28
CA THR A 62 -9.00 11.17 -1.85
C THR A 62 -9.21 12.38 -0.93
N ASP A 63 -9.17 12.16 0.38
CA ASP A 63 -9.26 13.20 1.42
C ASP A 63 -7.91 13.84 1.76
N SER A 64 -6.83 13.48 1.06
CA SER A 64 -5.45 13.97 1.28
C SER A 64 -4.87 13.76 2.69
N SER A 65 -5.52 12.94 3.52
CA SER A 65 -5.05 12.58 4.86
C SER A 65 -3.83 11.65 4.83
N ILE A 66 -3.66 10.87 3.76
CA ILE A 66 -2.55 9.93 3.58
C ILE A 66 -1.86 10.17 2.25
N LYS A 67 -0.53 10.18 2.29
CA LYS A 67 0.33 10.14 1.11
C LYS A 67 1.31 8.98 1.23
N LEU A 68 1.35 8.16 0.20
CA LEU A 68 2.30 7.08 0.04
C LEU A 68 3.36 7.55 -0.96
N LYS A 69 4.64 7.50 -0.58
CA LYS A 69 5.76 7.83 -1.47
C LYS A 69 6.57 6.59 -1.76
N LEU A 70 6.72 6.23 -3.03
CA LEU A 70 7.51 5.07 -3.44
C LEU A 70 8.96 5.26 -2.97
N VAL A 71 9.44 4.28 -2.20
CA VAL A 71 10.80 4.23 -1.65
C VAL A 71 11.65 3.30 -2.48
N ASP A 72 11.11 2.12 -2.80
CA ASP A 72 11.84 1.10 -3.53
C ASP A 72 10.91 0.27 -4.42
N LYS A 73 11.48 -0.26 -5.50
CA LYS A 73 10.85 -1.15 -6.46
C LYS A 73 11.84 -2.26 -6.79
N PHE A 74 11.52 -3.47 -6.38
CA PHE A 74 12.31 -4.65 -6.72
C PHE A 74 11.71 -5.38 -7.92
N ASP A 75 12.54 -5.57 -8.94
CA ASP A 75 12.16 -6.26 -10.16
C ASP A 75 12.42 -7.77 -10.05
N GLY A 76 11.35 -8.56 -9.94
CA GLY A 76 11.38 -10.04 -9.97
C GLY A 76 10.38 -10.62 -10.99
N PRO A 77 9.78 -11.81 -10.77
CA PRO A 77 8.58 -12.21 -11.51
C PRO A 77 7.36 -11.32 -11.19
N TYR A 78 7.41 -10.62 -10.05
CA TYR A 78 6.44 -9.62 -9.57
C TYR A 78 7.17 -8.28 -9.36
N TYR A 79 6.44 -7.17 -9.26
CA TYR A 79 6.99 -5.95 -8.66
C TYR A 79 6.73 -6.00 -7.16
N SER A 80 7.79 -5.98 -6.35
CA SER A 80 7.65 -5.70 -4.91
C SER A 80 7.84 -4.20 -4.72
N LEU A 81 6.78 -3.55 -4.22
CA LEU A 81 6.73 -2.10 -4.03
C LEU A 81 6.76 -1.80 -2.54
N ALA A 82 7.57 -0.80 -2.17
CA ALA A 82 7.63 -0.26 -0.81
C ALA A 82 7.32 1.22 -0.85
N TYR A 83 6.38 1.67 -0.01
CA TYR A 83 5.95 3.05 0.09
C TYR A 83 6.08 3.56 1.51
N LYS A 84 6.67 4.75 1.67
CA LYS A 84 6.67 5.48 2.94
C LYS A 84 5.30 6.13 3.15
N ILE A 85 4.74 5.91 4.33
CA ILE A 85 3.47 6.49 4.78
C ILE A 85 3.75 7.88 5.37
N ALA A 86 3.08 8.89 4.83
CA ALA A 86 3.04 10.23 5.40
C ALA A 86 1.59 10.57 5.76
N LEU A 87 1.33 10.74 7.05
CA LEU A 87 0.04 11.15 7.58
C LEU A 87 -0.03 12.66 7.69
N TYR A 88 -1.16 13.24 7.31
CA TYR A 88 -1.44 14.65 7.50
C TYR A 88 -2.64 14.80 8.42
N SER A 89 -2.47 15.62 9.46
CA SER A 89 -3.61 16.11 10.25
C SER A 89 -4.38 17.09 9.38
N VAL A 90 -5.62 16.74 9.04
CA VAL A 90 -6.58 17.66 8.42
C VAL A 90 -7.12 18.61 9.48
#